data_AF-A0A950VF77-F1
#
_entry.id   AF-A0A950VF77-F1
#
_cell.length_a   1.000
_cell.length_b   1.000
_cell.length_c   1.000
_cell.angle_alpha   90.00
_cell.angle_beta   90.00
_cell.angle_gamma   90.00
#
_symmetry.space_group_name_H-M   'P 1'
#
loop_
_entity.id
_entity.type
_entity.pdbx_description
1 polymer ?
#
loop_
_entity_poly.entity_id
_entity_poly.type
_entity_poly.pdbx_seq_one_letter_code
_entity_poly.pdbx_strand_id
1 'polypeptide(L)' 'MLVIAGSDSSGGAGIQADVKTITALGAYAATAITALTAQNTLGVQGILPVPPDFLAWQIEAVLEDIGADA' A
#
# COMPACT_ATOMS: atom_id res chain seq x y z
N MET A 1 9.59 7.29 1.00
CA MET A 1 8.26 7.57 0.42
C MET A 1 7.21 6.65 1.05
N LEU A 2 6.14 7.22 1.61
CA LEU A 2 5.00 6.48 2.14
C LEU A 2 3.87 6.43 1.11
N VAL A 3 3.39 5.23 0.78
CA VAL A 3 2.27 4.99 -0.13
C VAL A 3 1.02 4.62 0.66
N ILE A 4 -0.10 5.27 0.37
CA ILE A 4 -1.41 4.99 0.97
C ILE A 4 -2.36 4.51 -0.13
N ALA A 5 -2.57 3.19 -0.23
CA ALA A 5 -3.29 2.59 -1.35
C ALA A 5 -3.91 1.23 -0.99
N GLY A 6 -4.76 0.72 -1.88
CA GLY A 6 -5.28 -0.66 -1.79
C GLY A 6 -4.22 -1.69 -2.21
N SER A 7 -4.33 -2.90 -1.68
CA SER A 7 -3.47 -4.04 -2.04
C SER A 7 -4.11 -4.84 -3.17
N ASP A 8 -3.39 -4.99 -4.27
CA ASP A 8 -3.70 -5.88 -5.38
C ASP A 8 -2.92 -7.20 -5.26
N SER A 9 -3.64 -8.31 -5.05
CA SER A 9 -3.05 -9.66 -4.93
C SER A 9 -2.27 -10.10 -6.17
N SER A 10 -2.59 -9.58 -7.36
CA SER A 10 -1.89 -9.90 -8.61
C SER A 10 -0.54 -9.19 -8.72
N GLY A 11 -0.37 -8.11 -7.97
CA GLY A 11 0.80 -7.24 -7.98
C GLY A 11 0.96 -6.38 -9.23
N GLY A 12 -0.07 -6.25 -10.07
CA GLY A 12 -0.05 -5.44 -11.29
C GLY A 12 -0.42 -3.97 -11.06
N ALA A 13 -1.17 -3.68 -9.99
CA ALA A 13 -1.62 -2.35 -9.58
C ALA A 13 -1.47 -2.16 -8.06
N GLY A 14 -2.09 -1.12 -7.52
CA GLY A 14 -2.15 -0.83 -6.10
C GLY A 14 -0.77 -0.69 -5.47
N ILE A 15 -0.71 -0.94 -4.16
CA ILE A 15 0.50 -0.71 -3.37
C ILE A 15 1.69 -1.56 -3.84
N GLN A 16 1.43 -2.71 -4.45
CA GLN A 16 2.46 -3.57 -5.04
C GLN A 16 3.12 -2.90 -6.25
N ALA A 17 2.34 -2.29 -7.15
CA ALA A 17 2.88 -1.56 -8.29
C ALA A 17 3.62 -0.30 -7.84
N ASP A 18 3.11 0.39 -6.82
CA ASP A 18 3.76 1.56 -6.23
C ASP A 18 5.13 1.18 -5.63
N VAL A 19 5.18 0.15 -4.77
CA VAL A 19 6.43 -0.34 -4.17
C VAL A 19 7.44 -0.74 -5.25
N LYS A 20 7.01 -1.46 -6.31
CA LYS A 20 7.88 -1.83 -7.43
C LYS A 20 8.46 -0.60 -8.12
N THR A 21 7.63 0.41 -8.36
CA THR A 21 8.03 1.64 -9.06
C THR A 21 9.03 2.43 -8.23
N ILE A 22 8.73 2.64 -6.95
CA ILE A 22 9.59 3.36 -6.00
C ILE A 22 10.95 2.65 -5.86
N THR A 23 10.91 1.33 -5.72
CA THR A 23 12.12 0.50 -5.63
C THR A 23 12.94 0.58 -6.92
N ALA A 24 12.29 0.53 -8.09
CA ALA A 24 12.97 0.68 -9.38
C ALA A 24 13.62 2.06 -9.57
N LEU A 25 13.08 3.09 -8.91
CA LEU A 25 13.64 4.44 -8.86
C LEU A 25 14.73 4.61 -7.79
N GLY A 26 15.09 3.55 -7.07
CA GLY A 26 16.16 3.56 -6.06
C GLY A 26 15.77 4.16 -4.71
N ALA A 27 14.47 4.37 -4.47
CA ALA A 27 13.96 4.89 -3.21
C ALA A 27 13.38 3.79 -2.31
N TYR A 28 13.28 4.07 -1.02
CA TYR A 28 12.63 3.19 -0.03
C TYR A 28 11.12 3.43 0.00
N ALA A 29 10.35 2.34 -0.14
CA ALA A 29 8.89 2.35 -0.11
C ALA A 29 8.35 1.85 1.24
N ALA A 30 7.64 2.71 1.96
CA ALA A 30 6.81 2.35 3.10
C ALA A 30 5.32 2.37 2.70
N THR A 31 4.47 1.68 3.45
CA THR A 31 3.09 1.40 3.03
C THR A 31 2.07 1.59 4.15
N ALA A 32 0.88 2.08 3.79
CA ALA A 32 -0.34 2.01 4.60
C ALA A 32 -1.49 1.53 3.71
N ILE A 33 -2.07 0.38 4.06
CA ILE A 33 -3.03 -0.33 3.20
C ILE A 33 -4.46 0.09 3.55
N THR A 34 -5.21 0.56 2.54
CA THR A 34 -6.60 1.01 2.71
C THR A 34 -7.63 -0.11 2.54
N ALA A 35 -7.29 -1.14 1.76
CA ALA A 35 -8.10 -2.33 1.56
C ALA A 35 -7.25 -3.47 1.03
N LEU A 36 -7.62 -4.71 1.36
CA LEU A 36 -7.12 -5.90 0.67
C LEU A 36 -8.09 -6.27 -0.45
N THR A 37 -7.59 -6.54 -1.65
CA THR A 37 -8.39 -7.10 -2.73
C THR A 37 -7.95 -8.54 -3.04
N ALA A 38 -8.92 -9.44 -3.15
CA ALA A 38 -8.72 -10.68 -3.89
C ALA A 38 -8.87 -10.31 -5.36
N GLN A 39 -7.73 -10.09 -6.02
CA GLN A 39 -7.66 -9.55 -7.38
C GLN A 39 -6.65 -10.33 -8.22
N ASN A 40 -7.00 -10.53 -9.48
CA ASN A 40 -6.13 -11.06 -10.51
C ASN A 40 -6.35 -10.27 -11.82
N THR A 41 -5.70 -10.69 -12.90
CA THR A 41 -5.81 -10.03 -14.21
C THR A 41 -7.20 -10.13 -14.85
N LEU A 42 -8.09 -10.97 -14.33
CA LEU A 42 -9.48 -11.11 -14.79
C LEU A 42 -10.45 -10.23 -13.98
N GLY A 43 -9.99 -9.56 -12.92
CA GLY A 43 -10.78 -8.62 -12.12
C GLY A 43 -10.65 -8.84 -10.61
N VAL A 44 -11.56 -8.20 -9.87
CA VAL A 44 -11.65 -8.23 -8.41
C VAL A 44 -12.76 -9.19 -7.98
N GLN A 45 -12.42 -10.17 -7.13
CA GLN A 45 -13.35 -11.16 -6.60
C GLN A 45 -13.83 -10.82 -5.18
N GLY A 46 -13.09 -9.97 -4.46
CA GLY A 46 -13.44 -9.57 -3.10
C GLY A 46 -12.64 -8.37 -2.64
N ILE A 47 -13.25 -7.59 -1.75
CA ILE A 47 -12.63 -6.43 -1.12
C ILE A 47 -12.84 -6.55 0.39
N LEU A 48 -11.76 -6.45 1.15
CA LEU A 48 -11.77 -6.30 2.59
C LEU A 48 -11.27 -4.89 2.94
N PRO A 49 -12.15 -3.94 3.27
CA PRO A 49 -11.73 -2.60 3.66
C PRO A 49 -11.02 -2.63 5.01
N VAL A 50 -9.96 -1.83 5.15
CA VAL A 50 -9.28 -1.64 6.43
C VAL A 50 -10.03 -0.56 7.22
N PRO A 51 -10.34 -0.79 8.51
CA PRO A 51 -10.98 0.23 9.35
C PRO A 51 -10.13 1.52 9.41
N PRO A 52 -10.75 2.73 9.34
CA PRO A 52 -10.01 3.99 9.35
C PRO A 52 -9.05 4.16 10.52
N ASP A 53 -9.44 3.72 11.72
CA ASP A 53 -8.58 3.79 12.92
C ASP A 53 -7.31 2.96 12.75
N PHE A 54 -7.42 1.78 12.12
CA PHE A 54 -6.26 0.93 11.85
C PHE A 54 -5.40 1.47 10.70
N LEU A 55 -6.01 2.18 9.73
CA LEU A 55 -5.26 2.91 8.71
C LEU A 55 -4.45 4.06 9.33
N ALA A 56 -5.04 4.81 10.27
CA ALA A 56 -4.34 5.86 11.01
C ALA A 56 -3.13 5.28 11.77
N TRP A 57 -3.30 4.14 12.46
CA TRP A 57 -2.19 3.48 13.14
C TRP A 57 -1.05 3.04 12.20
N GLN A 58 -1.37 2.57 10.99
CA GLN A 58 -0.33 2.25 9.99
C GLN A 58 0.46 3.50 9.58
N ILE A 59 -0.23 4.62 9.36
CA ILE A 59 0.39 5.89 8.96
C ILE A 59 1.27 6.42 10.09
N GLU A 60 0.73 6.49 11.31
CA GLU A 60 1.45 6.95 12.50
C GLU A 60 2.71 6.11 12.76
N ALA A 61 2.58 4.78 12.73
CA ALA A 61 3.70 3.87 12.96
C ALA A 61 4.86 4.10 11.97
N VAL A 62 4.57 4.40 10.70
CA VAL A 62 5.62 4.70 9.71
C VAL A 62 6.21 6.09 9.93
N LEU A 63 5.35 7.10 10.16
CA LEU A 63 5.79 8.49 10.31
C LEU A 63 6.65 8.71 11.55
N GLU A 64 6.37 7.99 12.63
CA GLU A 64 7.12 8.11 13.89
C GLU A 64 8.51 7.46 13.85
N ASP A 65 8.72 6.43 13.00
CA ASP A 65 9.98 5.69 12.93
C ASP A 65 10.80 6.06 11.69
N ILE A 66 10.21 5.92 10.50
CA ILE A 66 10.92 6.05 9.21
C ILE A 66 10.74 7.46 8.62
N GLY A 67 9.62 8.11 8.93
CA GLY A 67 9.20 9.37 8.30
C GLY A 67 8.59 9.16 6.90
N ALA A 68 8.30 10.27 6.22
CA ALA A 68 7.75 10.26 4.86
C ALA A 68 8.43 11.31 3.99
N ASP A 69 9.72 11.12 3.76
CA ASP A 69 10.43 11.92 2.77
C ASP A 69 10.00 11.48 1.35
N ALA A 70 9.74 12.50 0.53
CA ALA A 70 9.40 12.38 -0.89
C ALA A 70 10.63 12.61 -1.76
#